data_AF-A0A8T6SCD4-F1
#
_entry.id   AF-A0A8T6SCD4-F1
#
_cell.length_a   1.000
_cell.length_b   1.000
_cell.length_c   1.000
_cell.angle_alpha   90.00
_cell.angle_beta   90.00
_cell.angle_gamma   90.00
#
_symmetry.space_group_name_H-M   'P 1'
#
loop_
_entity.id
_entity.type
_entity.pdbx_description
1 polymer ?
#
loop_
_entity_poly.entity_id
_entity_poly.type
_entity_poly.pdbx_seq_one_letter_code
_entity_poly.pdbx_strand_id
1 'polypeptide(L)'
;HSEEQKRIAEKSKIELDASGKFDKPIVTEILSFTKFYPAEEYHQDYYKKQADRFNAYKKLSGREQIIEETWDGSEFEYNVSHWKNFTKPSKEELKK
;
A
#
# COMPACT_ATOMS: atom_id res chain seq x y z
N HIS A 1 -0.81 14.87 8.03
CA HIS A 1 -0.30 15.01 6.63
C HIS A 1 0.86 16.01 6.55
N SER A 2 2.03 15.63 6.02
CA SER A 2 3.22 16.51 5.98
C SER A 2 3.89 16.58 4.60
N GLU A 3 4.65 17.65 4.37
CA GLU A 3 5.50 17.79 3.17
C GLU A 3 6.54 16.67 3.04
N GLU A 4 7.04 16.16 4.17
CA GLU A 4 7.94 15.02 4.16
C GLU A 4 7.26 13.74 3.62
N GLN A 5 5.99 13.49 3.97
CA GLN A 5 5.22 12.38 3.41
C GLN A 5 5.05 12.51 1.88
N LYS A 6 4.81 13.74 1.40
CA LYS A 6 4.72 14.02 -0.04
C LYS A 6 6.05 13.73 -0.74
N ARG A 7 7.14 14.26 -0.21
CA ARG A 7 8.49 14.09 -0.77
C ARG A 7 8.91 12.62 -0.88
N ILE A 8 8.68 11.82 0.17
CA ILE A 8 9.02 10.39 0.14
C ILE A 8 8.11 9.60 -0.81
N ALA A 9 6.82 9.95 -0.91
CA ALA A 9 5.89 9.30 -1.82
C ALA A 9 6.24 9.60 -3.29
N GLU A 10 6.59 10.84 -3.62
CA GLU A 10 7.00 11.24 -4.97
C GLU A 10 8.29 10.54 -5.38
N LYS A 11 9.29 10.50 -4.47
CA LYS A 11 10.52 9.75 -4.70
C LYS A 11 10.25 8.26 -4.97
N SER A 12 9.43 7.62 -4.13
CA SER A 12 9.09 6.20 -4.29
C SER A 12 8.36 5.92 -5.60
N LYS A 13 7.46 6.82 -6.04
CA LYS A 13 6.77 6.71 -7.32
C LYS A 13 7.74 6.73 -8.50
N ILE A 14 8.71 7.66 -8.48
CA ILE A 14 9.73 7.78 -9.54
C ILE A 14 10.62 6.52 -9.57
N GLU A 15 11.06 6.04 -8.41
CA GLU A 15 11.85 4.82 -8.31
C GLU A 15 11.09 3.59 -8.85
N LEU A 16 9.80 3.50 -8.55
CA LEU A 16 8.96 2.41 -9.04
C LEU A 16 8.74 2.49 -10.56
N ASP A 17 8.47 3.67 -11.10
CA ASP A 17 8.29 3.89 -12.54
C ASP A 17 9.56 3.53 -13.33
N ALA A 18 10.73 3.89 -12.79
CA ALA A 18 12.03 3.56 -13.38
C ALA A 18 12.47 2.09 -13.17
N SER A 19 11.78 1.33 -12.30
CA SER A 19 12.20 -0.03 -11.94
C SER A 19 11.99 -1.07 -13.06
N GLY A 20 11.17 -0.76 -14.06
CA GLY A 20 10.79 -1.71 -15.11
C GLY A 20 9.83 -2.82 -14.64
N LYS A 21 9.32 -2.76 -13.40
CA LYS A 21 8.34 -3.72 -12.87
C LYS A 21 6.97 -3.63 -13.55
N PHE A 22 6.68 -2.50 -14.18
CA PHE A 22 5.46 -2.28 -14.93
C PHE A 22 5.81 -1.74 -16.31
N ASP A 23 5.21 -2.33 -17.35
CA ASP A 23 5.37 -1.85 -18.74
C ASP A 23 4.67 -0.51 -18.99
N LYS A 24 3.76 -0.12 -18.09
CA LYS A 24 2.95 1.09 -18.17
C LYS A 24 3.35 2.09 -17.08
N PRO A 25 3.25 3.40 -17.34
CA PRO A 25 3.57 4.42 -16.36
C PRO A 25 2.74 4.30 -15.07
N ILE A 26 3.35 4.67 -13.94
CA ILE A 26 2.66 4.76 -12.66
C ILE A 26 1.79 6.03 -12.62
N VAL A 27 0.48 5.85 -12.70
CA VAL A 27 -0.50 6.95 -12.73
C VAL A 27 -1.03 7.38 -11.35
N THR A 28 -0.55 6.78 -10.26
CA THR A 28 -1.01 7.10 -8.91
C THR A 28 -0.82 8.58 -8.59
N GLU A 29 -1.90 9.23 -8.15
CA GLU A 29 -1.91 10.64 -7.74
C GLU A 29 -1.37 10.80 -6.31
N ILE A 30 -0.59 11.86 -6.08
CA ILE A 30 -0.10 12.24 -4.75
C ILE A 30 -0.70 13.59 -4.42
N LEU A 31 -1.80 13.56 -3.67
CA LEU A 31 -2.61 14.73 -3.36
C LEU A 31 -2.53 15.07 -1.87
N SER A 32 -2.68 16.36 -1.57
CA SER A 32 -2.88 16.82 -0.19
C SER A 32 -4.14 16.19 0.38
N PHE A 33 -4.06 15.68 1.60
CA PHE A 33 -5.23 15.21 2.30
C PHE A 33 -6.21 16.35 2.56
N THR A 34 -7.50 16.00 2.52
CA THR A 34 -8.59 16.91 2.82
C THR A 34 -9.39 16.39 4.00
N LYS A 35 -10.21 15.37 3.79
CA LYS A 35 -11.10 14.82 4.80
C LYS A 35 -11.26 13.32 4.63
N PHE A 36 -11.18 12.60 5.75
CA PHE A 36 -11.46 11.17 5.81
C PHE A 36 -12.86 10.90 6.35
N TYR A 37 -13.61 10.07 5.64
CA TYR A 37 -14.90 9.55 6.10
C TYR A 37 -14.72 8.05 6.37
N PRO A 38 -14.79 7.61 7.64
CA PRO A 38 -14.67 6.19 7.95
C PRO A 38 -15.75 5.39 7.22
N ALA A 39 -15.34 4.32 6.54
CA ALA A 39 -16.27 3.33 6.01
C ALA A 39 -17.01 2.63 7.16
N GLU A 40 -18.19 2.09 6.87
CA GLU A 40 -19.05 1.38 7.82
C GLU A 40 -18.33 0.21 8.50
N GLU A 41 -18.77 -0.15 9.70
CA GLU A 41 -18.09 -1.15 10.55
C GLU A 41 -17.93 -2.53 9.89
N TYR A 42 -18.84 -2.90 9.01
CA TYR A 42 -18.75 -4.17 8.29
C TYR A 42 -17.61 -4.21 7.27
N HIS A 43 -17.13 -3.06 6.79
CA HIS A 43 -15.96 -2.94 5.92
C HIS A 43 -14.63 -2.97 6.69
N GLN A 44 -14.65 -2.55 7.95
CA GLN A 44 -13.44 -2.51 8.79
C GLN A 44 -12.95 -3.93 9.06
N ASP A 45 -11.65 -4.17 8.83
CA ASP A 45 -11.01 -5.48 9.00
C ASP A 45 -11.70 -6.62 8.20
N TYR A 46 -12.31 -6.33 7.06
CA TYR A 46 -13.03 -7.33 6.25
C TYR A 46 -12.19 -8.58 5.93
N TYR A 47 -10.92 -8.40 5.58
CA TYR A 47 -9.99 -9.51 5.29
C TYR A 47 -9.77 -10.46 6.49
N LYS A 48 -9.99 -9.99 7.72
CA LYS A 48 -9.95 -10.82 8.94
C LYS A 48 -11.32 -11.40 9.27
N LYS A 49 -12.36 -10.56 9.25
CA LYS A 49 -13.74 -10.94 9.63
C LYS A 49 -14.38 -11.92 8.64
N GLN A 50 -13.98 -11.88 7.37
CA GLN A 50 -14.49 -12.71 6.27
C GLN A 50 -13.32 -13.34 5.48
N ALA A 51 -12.36 -13.94 6.19
CA ALA A 51 -11.10 -14.42 5.63
C ALA A 51 -11.28 -15.37 4.44
N ASP A 52 -12.17 -16.36 4.53
CA ASP A 52 -12.38 -17.34 3.45
C ASP A 52 -12.88 -16.67 2.16
N ARG A 53 -13.84 -15.73 2.28
CA ARG A 53 -14.37 -14.97 1.14
C ARG A 53 -13.30 -14.06 0.54
N PHE A 54 -12.54 -13.37 1.39
CA PHE A 54 -11.45 -12.52 0.96
C PHE A 54 -10.36 -13.31 0.23
N ASN A 55 -9.94 -14.45 0.78
CA ASN A 55 -8.91 -15.31 0.19
C ASN A 55 -9.38 -15.93 -1.14
N ALA A 56 -10.62 -16.42 -1.20
CA ALA A 56 -11.20 -16.91 -2.44
C ALA A 56 -11.23 -15.82 -3.52
N TYR A 57 -11.67 -14.59 -3.18
CA TYR A 57 -11.65 -13.46 -4.10
C TYR A 57 -10.22 -13.08 -4.54
N LYS A 58 -9.27 -12.98 -3.60
CA LYS A 58 -7.86 -12.64 -3.89
C LYS A 58 -7.24 -13.62 -4.89
N LYS A 59 -7.48 -14.91 -4.69
CA LYS A 59 -6.98 -15.98 -5.56
C LYS A 59 -7.65 -15.95 -6.94
N LEU A 60 -8.98 -15.88 -6.98
CA LEU A 60 -9.75 -15.97 -8.23
C LEU A 60 -9.71 -14.69 -9.08
N SER A 61 -9.42 -13.53 -8.49
CA SER A 61 -9.27 -12.26 -9.23
C SER A 61 -7.95 -12.13 -9.99
N GLY A 62 -7.02 -13.09 -9.85
CA GLY A 62 -5.66 -13.00 -10.39
C GLY A 62 -4.76 -12.03 -9.61
N ARG A 63 -5.28 -11.37 -8.56
CA ARG A 63 -4.52 -10.43 -7.74
C ARG A 63 -3.32 -11.09 -7.08
N GLU A 64 -3.49 -12.32 -6.59
CA GLU A 64 -2.40 -13.09 -5.97
C GLU A 64 -1.24 -13.32 -6.94
N GLN A 65 -1.55 -13.78 -8.15
CA GLN A 65 -0.57 -14.02 -9.21
C GLN A 65 0.19 -12.75 -9.60
N ILE A 66 -0.53 -11.63 -9.84
CA ILE A 66 0.12 -10.35 -10.20
C ILE A 66 1.09 -9.90 -9.10
N ILE A 67 0.73 -10.06 -7.83
CA ILE A 67 1.60 -9.70 -6.70
C ILE A 67 2.87 -10.56 -6.73
N GLU A 68 2.73 -11.88 -6.89
CA GLU A 68 3.89 -12.79 -6.93
C GLU A 68 4.82 -12.48 -8.11
N GLU A 69 4.26 -12.25 -9.30
CA GLU A 69 5.01 -11.95 -10.52
C GLU A 69 5.70 -10.58 -10.48
N THR A 70 5.02 -9.55 -9.97
CA THR A 70 5.55 -8.17 -9.95
C THR A 70 6.68 -8.02 -8.93
N TRP A 71 6.57 -8.73 -7.81
CA TRP A 71 7.47 -8.59 -6.66
C TRP A 71 8.44 -9.77 -6.52
N ASP A 72 8.59 -10.58 -7.56
CA ASP A 72 9.59 -11.66 -7.73
C ASP A 72 9.58 -12.74 -6.63
N GLY A 73 8.47 -12.88 -5.89
CA GLY A 73 8.43 -13.66 -4.64
C GLY A 73 9.43 -13.18 -3.57
N SER A 74 10.16 -12.09 -3.83
CA SER A 74 10.90 -11.38 -2.82
C SER A 74 9.85 -10.79 -1.87
N GLU A 75 9.81 -11.29 -0.64
CA GLU A 75 9.78 -10.30 0.43
C GLU A 75 10.86 -9.31 0.02
N PHE A 76 10.45 -8.08 -0.34
CA PHE A 76 11.39 -7.01 -0.67
C PHE A 76 12.65 -7.26 0.17
N GLU A 77 13.86 -7.22 -0.41
CA GLU A 77 15.05 -7.04 0.43
C GLU A 77 14.99 -5.60 0.92
N TYR A 78 14.04 -5.46 1.81
CA TYR A 78 13.60 -4.31 2.47
C TYR A 78 14.88 -4.16 3.34
N ASN A 79 15.62 -3.09 3.16
CA ASN A 79 16.67 -2.74 4.10
C ASN A 79 16.02 -2.45 5.46
N VAL A 80 15.82 -3.51 6.26
CA VAL A 80 15.06 -3.55 7.53
C VAL A 80 15.54 -2.51 8.53
N SER A 81 16.76 -2.01 8.35
CA SER A 81 17.27 -0.86 9.07
C SER A 81 16.29 0.33 9.07
N HIS A 82 15.66 0.65 7.93
CA HIS A 82 14.87 1.88 7.80
C HIS A 82 13.49 1.82 8.46
N TRP A 83 12.85 0.65 8.55
CA TRP A 83 11.52 0.48 9.19
C TRP A 83 11.53 -0.39 10.44
N LYS A 84 12.69 -0.90 10.90
CA LYS A 84 12.88 -1.32 12.30
C LYS A 84 12.52 -0.21 13.28
N ASN A 85 12.77 1.04 12.89
CA ASN A 85 12.43 2.22 13.67
C ASN A 85 11.07 2.84 13.25
N PHE A 86 10.37 2.24 12.30
CA PHE A 86 9.06 2.74 11.88
C PHE A 86 7.99 2.27 12.86
N THR A 87 7.55 3.20 13.70
CA THR A 87 6.35 3.01 14.51
C THR A 87 5.15 3.46 13.69
N LYS A 88 4.21 2.54 13.44
CA LYS A 88 2.95 2.88 12.80
C LYS A 88 2.30 4.04 13.59
N PRO A 89 1.96 5.17 12.93
CA PRO A 89 1.27 6.27 13.59
C PRO A 89 -0.04 5.82 14.21
N SER A 90 -0.45 6.52 15.26
CA SER A 90 -1.74 6.33 15.94
C SER A 90 -2.92 6.49 14.96
N LYS A 91 -4.08 5.91 15.29
CA LYS A 91 -5.30 6.11 14.47
C LYS A 91 -5.68 7.59 14.41
N GLU A 92 -5.35 8.35 15.45
CA GLU A 92 -5.59 9.78 15.58
C GLU A 92 -4.70 10.57 14.62
N GLU A 93 -3.42 10.21 14.49
CA GLU A 93 -2.51 10.82 13.50
C GLU A 93 -2.89 10.47 12.07
N LEU A 94 -3.38 9.26 11.80
CA LEU A 94 -3.85 8.86 10.46
C LEU A 94 -5.14 9.57 10.04
N LYS A 95 -5.86 10.18 10.99
CA LYS A 95 -7.08 10.96 10.73
C LYS A 95 -6.81 12.46 10.61
N LYS A 96 -5.58 12.93 10.87
CA LYS A 96 -5.17 14.34 10.92
C LYS A 96 -4.42 14.79 9.68
#